data_AF-A0A1M3HL96-F1
#
_entry.id   AF-A0A1M3HL96-F1
#
_cell.length_a   1.000
_cell.length_b   1.000
_cell.length_c   1.000
_cell.angle_alpha   90.00
_cell.angle_beta   90.00
_cell.angle_gamma   90.00
#
_symmetry.space_group_name_H-M   'P 1'
#
loop_
_entity.id
_entity.type
_entity.pdbx_description
1 polymer ?
#
loop_
_entity_poly.entity_id
_entity_poly.type
_entity_poly.pdbx_seq_one_letter_code
_entity_poly.pdbx_strand_id
1 'polypeptide(L)'
;MKRAGRVLLVGAALAALSACGGGRNERPAADVASAQITSIGVNSYLWRATLETLSFMPLTQADSAGGVVVTDWYANPSNPNERMKVSVTILDQDLRADAVRVAASRQILQGGVWVEAPVEAATVQKLEDIILTKARDLRRSAIG
;
A
#
# COMPACT_ATOMS: atom_id res chain seq x y z
N MET A 1 -47.45 78.29 46.07
CA MET A 1 -47.41 79.02 44.79
C MET A 1 -46.76 78.12 43.73
N LYS A 2 -47.43 77.91 42.57
CA LYS A 2 -46.96 77.34 41.27
C LYS A 2 -46.51 75.85 41.28
N ARG A 3 -47.40 74.89 40.95
CA ARG A 3 -47.71 74.27 39.63
C ARG A 3 -46.55 73.50 38.95
N ALA A 4 -46.74 72.17 38.86
CA ALA A 4 -46.70 71.28 37.70
C ALA A 4 -45.58 71.39 36.65
N GLY A 5 -45.14 70.23 36.14
CA GLY A 5 -44.71 70.13 34.74
C GLY A 5 -43.74 68.99 34.43
N ARG A 6 -44.27 67.89 33.88
CA ARG A 6 -43.51 66.88 33.12
C ARG A 6 -42.95 67.50 31.83
N VAL A 7 -41.73 67.16 31.43
CA VAL A 7 -41.31 67.17 30.01
C VAL A 7 -40.45 65.94 29.74
N LEU A 8 -40.69 65.35 28.57
CA LEU A 8 -40.25 64.07 28.03
C LEU A 8 -39.43 64.38 26.77
N LEU A 9 -38.24 63.82 26.60
CA LEU A 9 -37.46 63.79 25.34
C LEU A 9 -36.48 62.59 25.43
N VAL A 10 -36.82 61.41 24.87
CA VAL A 10 -36.46 60.90 23.53
C VAL A 10 -34.97 61.04 23.20
N GLY A 11 -34.27 59.90 23.12
CA GLY A 11 -32.92 59.78 22.57
C GLY A 11 -32.65 58.34 22.14
N ALA A 12 -32.80 58.08 20.84
CA ALA A 12 -32.67 56.79 20.19
C ALA A 12 -31.21 56.30 20.12
N ALA A 13 -31.07 54.98 20.08
CA ALA A 13 -29.84 54.24 19.83
C ALA A 13 -29.19 54.59 18.47
N LEU A 14 -27.85 54.53 18.40
CA LEU A 14 -27.02 53.90 17.36
C LEU A 14 -25.60 54.51 17.36
N ALA A 15 -24.60 53.63 17.50
CA ALA A 15 -23.23 53.69 16.94
C ALA A 15 -22.19 53.13 17.93
N ALA A 16 -22.22 51.82 18.17
CA ALA A 16 -21.03 51.10 18.63
C ALA A 16 -20.27 50.61 17.39
N LEU A 17 -19.01 51.04 17.32
CA LEU A 17 -18.10 50.89 16.21
C LEU A 17 -17.60 49.46 16.01
N SER A 18 -17.05 49.24 14.81
CA SER A 18 -15.96 48.31 14.50
C SER A 18 -16.33 46.88 14.15
N ALA A 19 -16.68 46.72 12.88
CA ALA A 19 -16.24 45.60 12.06
C ALA A 19 -14.70 45.58 11.96
N CYS A 20 -14.11 44.41 12.20
CA CYS A 20 -12.80 43.86 11.77
C CYS A 20 -12.56 42.66 12.69
N GLY A 21 -12.82 41.42 12.30
CA GLY A 21 -12.06 40.72 11.26
C GLY A 21 -11.06 39.79 11.96
N GLY A 22 -11.30 38.47 11.90
CA GLY A 22 -10.36 37.48 12.44
C GLY A 22 -11.02 36.23 12.97
N GLY A 23 -11.62 35.44 12.07
CA GLY A 23 -12.15 34.12 12.40
C GLY A 23 -11.04 33.20 12.90
N ARG A 24 -11.07 32.88 14.19
CA ARG A 24 -10.31 31.75 14.76
C ARG A 24 -10.99 30.45 14.35
N ASN A 25 -10.69 30.01 13.13
CA ASN A 25 -10.94 28.63 12.71
C ASN A 25 -9.90 27.74 13.41
N GLU A 26 -10.17 27.37 14.67
CA GLU A 26 -9.52 26.25 15.32
C GLU A 26 -10.05 24.98 14.65
N ARG A 27 -9.49 24.67 13.47
CA ARG A 27 -9.63 23.35 12.86
C ARG A 27 -8.90 22.38 13.79
N PRO A 28 -9.56 21.36 14.35
CA PRO A 28 -8.84 20.27 15.00
C PRO A 28 -7.82 19.76 13.98
N ALA A 29 -6.53 19.84 14.33
CA ALA A 29 -5.51 19.13 13.59
C ALA A 29 -5.91 17.66 13.71
N ALA A 30 -6.46 17.12 12.62
CA ALA A 30 -6.63 15.69 12.49
C ALA A 30 -5.24 15.10 12.75
N ASP A 31 -5.11 14.40 13.86
CA ASP A 31 -4.02 13.49 14.15
C ASP A 31 -4.07 12.42 13.06
N VAL A 32 -3.52 12.78 11.90
CA VAL A 32 -3.13 11.86 10.86
C VAL A 32 -2.06 11.03 11.52
N ALA A 33 -2.49 9.95 12.18
CA ALA A 33 -1.65 8.82 12.50
C ALA A 33 -0.80 8.59 11.26
N SER A 34 0.46 9.00 11.36
CA SER A 34 1.41 9.04 10.26
C SER A 34 1.27 7.71 9.54
N ALA A 35 0.74 7.75 8.31
CA ALA A 35 0.87 6.62 7.41
C ALA A 35 2.34 6.26 7.50
N GLN A 36 2.66 5.12 8.11
CA GLN A 36 4.02 4.65 8.14
C GLN A 36 4.35 4.51 6.67
N ILE A 37 5.04 5.51 6.12
CA ILE A 37 5.59 5.45 4.78
C ILE A 37 6.63 4.36 4.95
N THR A 38 6.22 3.12 4.67
CA THR A 38 7.13 2.00 4.56
C THR A 38 8.11 2.42 3.49
N SER A 39 9.30 2.85 3.91
CA SER A 39 10.35 3.24 3.00
C SER A 39 10.65 2.00 2.17
N ILE A 40 10.27 2.03 0.90
CA ILE A 40 10.57 0.94 -0.01
C ILE A 40 12.08 1.01 -0.24
N GLY A 41 12.83 0.03 0.29
CA GLY A 41 14.29 -0.04 0.18
C GLY A 41 14.76 -0.55 -1.17
N VAL A 42 13.82 -1.04 -1.98
CA VAL A 42 14.03 -1.64 -3.30
C VAL A 42 13.32 -0.86 -4.40
N ASN A 43 13.50 -1.28 -5.66
CA ASN A 43 12.76 -0.69 -6.78
C ASN A 43 11.23 -0.83 -6.58
N SER A 44 10.51 0.29 -6.57
CA SER A 44 9.06 0.30 -6.34
C SER A 44 8.26 -0.42 -7.43
N TYR A 45 8.75 -0.44 -8.67
CA TYR A 45 8.11 -1.17 -9.77
C TYR A 45 8.31 -2.69 -9.63
N LEU A 46 9.51 -3.14 -9.25
CA LEU A 46 9.76 -4.57 -8.97
C LEU A 46 8.91 -5.05 -7.80
N TRP A 47 8.84 -4.26 -6.73
CA TRP A 47 8.02 -4.56 -5.57
C TRP A 47 6.54 -4.71 -5.96
N ARG A 48 5.99 -3.71 -6.65
CA ARG A 48 4.59 -3.73 -7.07
C ARG A 48 4.30 -4.86 -8.06
N ALA A 49 5.17 -5.08 -9.04
CA ALA A 49 5.02 -6.18 -10.00
C ALA A 49 5.02 -7.55 -9.32
N THR A 50 5.89 -7.74 -8.31
CA THR A 50 5.96 -8.98 -7.53
C THR A 50 4.65 -9.23 -6.78
N LEU A 51 4.16 -8.23 -6.04
CA LEU A 51 2.90 -8.34 -5.30
C LEU A 51 1.71 -8.62 -6.22
N GLU A 52 1.62 -7.96 -7.37
CA GLU A 52 0.56 -8.22 -8.35
C GLU A 52 0.65 -9.64 -8.92
N THR A 53 1.85 -10.11 -9.23
CA THR A 53 2.07 -11.44 -9.82
C THR A 53 1.71 -12.55 -8.84
N LEU A 54 2.03 -12.38 -7.56
CA LEU A 54 1.78 -13.37 -6.51
C LEU A 54 0.42 -13.19 -5.80
N SER A 55 -0.39 -12.22 -6.22
CA SER A 55 -1.64 -11.84 -5.54
C SER A 55 -2.69 -12.96 -5.46
N PHE A 56 -2.55 -14.02 -6.26
CA PHE A 56 -3.41 -15.20 -6.20
C PHE A 56 -3.04 -16.19 -5.08
N MET A 57 -1.87 -16.03 -4.46
CA MET A 57 -1.39 -16.84 -3.33
C MET A 57 -1.46 -16.02 -2.04
N PRO A 58 -1.81 -16.62 -0.89
CA PRO A 58 -1.69 -15.94 0.41
C PRO A 58 -0.23 -15.56 0.69
N LEU A 59 0.02 -14.35 1.19
CA LEU A 59 1.36 -13.90 1.57
C LEU A 59 1.60 -14.18 3.06
N THR A 60 2.74 -14.80 3.39
CA THR A 60 3.20 -15.02 4.78
C THR A 60 4.18 -13.95 5.22
N GLN A 61 4.95 -13.37 4.29
CA GLN A 61 5.89 -12.29 4.56
C GLN A 61 5.97 -11.33 3.37
N ALA A 62 5.98 -10.03 3.64
CA ALA A 62 6.22 -8.99 2.66
C ALA A 62 7.04 -7.87 3.31
N ASP A 63 8.36 -7.89 3.12
CA ASP A 63 9.29 -6.87 3.59
C ASP A 63 9.73 -5.97 2.43
N SER A 64 9.17 -4.76 2.38
CA SER A 64 9.48 -3.77 1.35
C SER A 64 10.83 -3.08 1.53
N ALA A 65 11.44 -3.16 2.72
CA ALA A 65 12.77 -2.60 2.97
C ALA A 65 13.85 -3.58 2.50
N GLY A 66 13.71 -4.86 2.85
CA GLY A 66 14.62 -5.94 2.44
C GLY A 66 14.35 -6.54 1.05
N GLY A 67 13.20 -6.23 0.44
CA GLY A 67 12.84 -6.75 -0.89
C GLY A 67 12.42 -8.22 -0.91
N VAL A 68 11.93 -8.75 0.21
CA VAL A 68 11.59 -10.17 0.35
C VAL A 68 10.07 -10.36 0.41
N VAL A 69 9.55 -11.23 -0.46
CA VAL A 69 8.14 -11.64 -0.47
C VAL A 69 8.09 -13.16 -0.37
N VAL A 70 7.33 -13.67 0.58
CA VAL A 70 7.14 -15.12 0.79
C VAL A 70 5.65 -15.42 0.83
N THR A 71 5.23 -16.41 0.04
CA THR A 71 3.85 -16.89 0.06
C THR A 71 3.65 -17.98 1.12
N ASP A 72 2.41 -18.29 1.43
CA ASP A 72 2.05 -19.55 2.06
C ASP A 72 2.07 -20.69 1.02
N TRP A 73 1.90 -21.91 1.50
CA TRP A 73 1.56 -23.05 0.66
C TRP A 73 0.18 -22.84 0.02
N TYR A 74 0.16 -22.86 -1.31
CA TYR A 74 -1.03 -22.75 -2.11
C TYR A 74 -1.24 -24.02 -2.92
N ALA A 75 -2.42 -24.63 -2.81
CA ALA A 75 -2.85 -25.74 -3.65
C ALA A 75 -3.85 -25.23 -4.69
N ASN A 76 -3.61 -25.54 -5.96
CA ASN A 76 -4.52 -25.16 -7.03
C ASN A 76 -5.81 -25.99 -6.89
N PRO A 77 -7.01 -25.39 -6.87
CA PRO A 77 -8.27 -26.15 -6.82
C PRO A 77 -8.43 -27.20 -7.92
N SER A 78 -7.82 -26.98 -9.09
CA SER A 78 -7.80 -27.95 -10.20
C SER A 78 -6.84 -29.12 -9.98
N ASN A 79 -5.87 -28.99 -9.06
CA ASN A 79 -4.96 -30.05 -8.67
C ASN A 79 -4.66 -29.98 -7.15
N PRO A 80 -5.60 -30.42 -6.30
CA PRO A 80 -5.48 -30.28 -4.84
C PRO A 80 -4.43 -31.21 -4.23
N ASN A 81 -3.93 -32.19 -4.99
CA ASN A 81 -2.87 -33.12 -4.54
C ASN A 81 -1.47 -32.52 -4.68
N GLU A 82 -1.37 -31.24 -5.06
CA GLU A 82 -0.12 -30.51 -5.16
C GLU A 82 -0.26 -29.17 -4.47
N ARG A 83 0.79 -28.77 -3.74
CA ARG A 83 0.91 -27.43 -3.19
C ARG A 83 2.27 -26.84 -3.51
N MET A 84 2.29 -25.53 -3.68
CA MET A 84 3.50 -24.78 -3.97
C MET A 84 3.64 -23.60 -3.03
N LYS A 85 4.87 -23.28 -2.67
CA LYS A 85 5.26 -22.07 -1.97
C LYS A 85 6.29 -21.34 -2.82
N VAL A 86 6.18 -20.02 -2.90
CA VAL A 86 7.10 -19.18 -3.65
C VAL A 86 7.75 -18.17 -2.70
N SER A 87 9.02 -17.89 -2.94
CA SER A 87 9.79 -16.86 -2.25
C SER A 87 10.53 -16.03 -3.30
N VAL A 88 10.36 -14.72 -3.24
CA VAL A 88 10.95 -13.77 -4.18
C VAL A 88 11.82 -12.81 -3.40
N THR A 89 13.03 -12.59 -3.91
CA THR A 89 13.97 -11.61 -3.37
C THR A 89 14.32 -10.62 -4.46
N ILE A 90 14.12 -9.33 -4.19
CA ILE A 90 14.53 -8.24 -5.05
C ILE A 90 15.95 -7.86 -4.63
N LEU A 91 16.89 -8.00 -5.56
CA LEU A 91 18.31 -7.90 -5.31
C LEU A 91 18.86 -6.50 -5.62
N ASP A 92 18.15 -5.73 -6.44
CA ASP A 92 18.64 -4.46 -6.96
C ASP A 92 17.54 -3.38 -7.05
N GLN A 93 17.97 -2.13 -7.08
CA GLN A 93 17.14 -0.95 -7.32
C GLN A 93 16.97 -0.64 -8.82
N ASP A 94 17.80 -1.20 -9.69
CA ASP A 94 17.68 -1.06 -11.14
C ASP A 94 16.81 -2.17 -11.77
N LEU A 95 16.15 -1.85 -12.90
CA LEU A 95 15.36 -2.82 -13.68
C LEU A 95 16.24 -3.68 -14.61
N ARG A 96 17.25 -4.35 -14.04
CA ARG A 96 18.11 -5.31 -14.74
C ARG A 96 17.46 -6.70 -14.84
N ALA A 97 18.05 -7.59 -15.64
CA ALA A 97 17.50 -8.94 -15.87
C ALA A 97 17.67 -9.89 -14.68
N ASP A 98 18.62 -9.58 -13.81
CA ASP A 98 19.00 -10.31 -12.59
C ASP A 98 18.55 -9.59 -11.30
N ALA A 99 17.67 -8.58 -11.43
CA ALA A 99 17.21 -7.75 -10.30
C ALA A 99 16.31 -8.51 -9.33
N VAL A 100 15.80 -9.68 -9.73
CA VAL A 100 14.86 -10.50 -8.97
C VAL A 100 15.35 -11.93 -9.01
N ARG A 101 15.23 -12.61 -7.87
CA ARG A 101 15.43 -14.05 -7.75
C ARG A 101 14.19 -14.70 -7.19
N VAL A 102 13.74 -15.75 -7.84
CA VAL A 102 12.59 -16.55 -7.41
C VAL A 102 13.07 -17.92 -6.96
N ALA A 103 12.59 -18.37 -5.80
CA ALA A 103 12.71 -19.73 -5.32
C ALA A 103 11.29 -20.29 -5.12
N ALA A 104 11.09 -21.54 -5.53
CA ALA A 104 9.83 -22.23 -5.36
C ALA A 104 10.07 -23.61 -4.74
N SER A 105 9.16 -24.01 -3.87
CA SER A 105 9.10 -25.34 -3.26
C SER A 105 7.77 -25.97 -3.62
N ARG A 106 7.78 -27.25 -3.94
CA ARG A 106 6.59 -27.99 -4.37
C ARG A 106 6.49 -29.27 -3.56
N GLN A 107 5.29 -29.57 -3.12
CA GLN A 107 4.98 -30.82 -2.45
C GLN A 107 3.78 -31.48 -3.11
N ILE A 108 3.81 -32.80 -3.14
CA ILE A 108 2.73 -33.64 -3.63
C ILE A 108 2.19 -34.51 -2.51
N LEU A 109 0.87 -34.69 -2.49
CA LEU A 109 0.19 -35.52 -1.51
C LEU A 109 0.27 -36.98 -1.97
N GLN A 110 1.01 -37.80 -1.23
CA GLN A 110 1.15 -39.24 -1.48
C GLN A 110 0.76 -40.00 -0.21
N GLY A 111 -0.27 -40.85 -0.30
CA GLY A 111 -0.72 -41.66 0.84
C GLY A 111 -1.13 -40.85 2.07
N GLY A 112 -1.63 -39.61 1.87
CA GLY A 112 -2.01 -38.70 2.96
C GLY A 112 -0.85 -37.89 3.56
N VAL A 113 0.37 -38.04 3.03
CA VAL A 113 1.56 -37.31 3.48
C VAL A 113 2.06 -36.39 2.37
N TRP A 114 2.47 -35.17 2.73
CA TRP A 114 3.10 -34.25 1.79
C TRP A 114 4.58 -34.58 1.63
N VAL A 115 4.98 -34.86 0.39
CA VAL A 115 6.36 -35.22 0.03
C VAL A 115 6.90 -34.15 -0.92
N GLU A 116 8.16 -33.74 -0.72
CA GLU A 116 8.85 -32.81 -1.61
C GLU A 116 8.95 -33.36 -3.03
N ALA A 117 8.70 -32.50 -4.01
CA ALA A 117 8.78 -32.81 -5.41
C ALA A 117 9.58 -31.71 -6.15
N PRO A 118 10.32 -32.07 -7.20
CA PRO A 118 11.08 -31.08 -7.94
C PRO A 118 10.15 -30.04 -8.58
N VAL A 119 10.57 -28.77 -8.53
CA VAL A 119 9.99 -27.69 -9.31
C VAL A 119 10.73 -27.61 -10.64
N GLU A 120 9.98 -27.49 -11.73
CA GLU A 120 10.56 -27.30 -13.04
C GLU A 120 11.25 -25.93 -13.14
N ALA A 121 12.50 -25.89 -13.61
CA ALA A 121 13.25 -24.66 -13.77
C ALA A 121 12.52 -23.63 -14.66
N ALA A 122 11.80 -24.10 -15.69
CA ALA A 122 11.00 -23.25 -16.56
C ALA A 122 9.90 -22.49 -15.81
N THR A 123 9.33 -23.05 -14.74
CA THR A 123 8.32 -22.37 -13.92
C THR A 123 8.93 -21.20 -13.15
N VAL A 124 10.10 -21.41 -12.56
CA VAL A 124 10.84 -20.35 -11.83
C VAL A 124 11.23 -19.23 -12.78
N GLN A 125 11.85 -19.57 -13.91
CA GLN A 125 12.26 -18.59 -14.93
C GLN A 125 11.05 -17.79 -15.45
N LYS A 126 9.93 -18.47 -15.73
CA LYS A 126 8.72 -17.81 -16.21
C LYS A 126 8.17 -16.81 -15.19
N LEU A 127 8.22 -17.12 -13.90
CA LEU A 127 7.81 -16.17 -12.85
C LEU A 127 8.74 -14.95 -12.81
N GLU A 128 10.06 -15.14 -12.90
CA GLU A 128 11.03 -14.04 -12.98
C GLU A 128 10.75 -13.13 -14.18
N ASP A 129 10.56 -13.72 -15.36
CA ASP A 129 10.30 -12.99 -16.60
C ASP A 129 8.98 -12.20 -16.54
N ILE A 130 7.92 -12.77 -15.96
CA ILE A 130 6.63 -12.09 -15.77
C ILE A 130 6.80 -10.88 -14.84
N ILE A 131 7.49 -11.04 -13.71
CA ILE A 131 7.73 -9.94 -12.76
C ILE A 131 8.53 -8.82 -13.43
N LEU A 132 9.62 -9.16 -14.10
CA LEU A 132 10.48 -8.17 -14.77
C LEU A 132 9.75 -7.45 -15.90
N THR A 133 8.96 -8.17 -16.70
CA THR A 133 8.16 -7.58 -17.77
C THR A 133 7.13 -6.62 -17.22
N LYS A 134 6.35 -7.05 -16.22
CA LYS A 134 5.34 -6.22 -15.56
C LYS A 134 5.97 -4.99 -14.90
N ALA A 135 7.13 -5.10 -14.27
CA ALA A 135 7.83 -3.96 -13.70
C ALA A 135 8.24 -2.93 -14.75
N ARG A 136 8.73 -3.38 -15.91
CA ARG A 136 9.03 -2.50 -17.05
C ARG A 136 7.77 -1.83 -17.60
N ASP A 137 6.65 -2.54 -17.65
CA ASP A 137 5.36 -1.98 -18.06
C ASP A 137 4.91 -0.89 -17.09
N LEU A 138 4.96 -1.15 -15.79
CA LEU A 138 4.62 -0.17 -14.76
C LEU A 138 5.50 1.07 -14.82
N ARG A 139 6.79 0.92 -15.13
CA ARG A 139 7.71 2.05 -15.34
C ARG A 139 7.33 2.86 -16.58
N ARG A 140 7.05 2.19 -17.71
CA ARG A 140 6.63 2.86 -18.95
C ARG A 140 5.34 3.66 -18.76
N SER A 141 4.34 3.05 -18.12
CA SER A 141 3.06 3.71 -17.82
C SER A 141 3.14 4.86 -16.81
N ALA A 142 4.21 4.95 -16.02
CA ALA A 142 4.41 6.05 -15.08
C ALA A 142 5.14 7.26 -15.70
N ILE A 143 5.84 7.06 -16.82
CA ILE A 143 6.65 8.08 -17.49
C ILE A 143 5.97 8.61 -18.77
N GLY A 144 5.17 7.77 -19.42
CA GLY A 144 4.36 8.14 -20.59
C GLY A 144 3.00 8.69 -20.19
#